data_AF-A0A8T3PS83-F1
#
_entry.id   AF-A0A8T3PS83-F1
#
_cell.length_a   1.000
_cell.length_b   1.000
_cell.length_c   1.000
_cell.angle_alpha   90.00
_cell.angle_beta   90.00
_cell.angle_gamma   90.00
#
_symmetry.space_group_name_H-M   'P 1'
#
loop_
_entity.id
_entity.type
_entity.pdbx_description
1 polymer ?
#
loop_
_entity_poly.entity_id
_entity_poly.type
_entity_poly.pdbx_seq_one_letter_code
_entity_poly.pdbx_strand_id
1 'polypeptide(L)'
;MSAGTDALGDPSRGVPIPFAKKLLVQIGAFVSLTIVCLALWVVYRTLQSIQLSDVLEQFRALPATSVLLAFLLTAGAYFVVSGYDMLALYHVGRPVPYRRAALAGCLANAFGTNLGFAMVTGGAIRYRIYSNAGLSALEIAGVTTMSAVTASLGIGFLLILSLLFGADQATASVIHLPPAWKRMLGGLLLAFVVVYLTAAVFRPLSIRRSADHGTRVDLRRIGSVVLDRRPGAGRAPGHT
;
A
#
# COMPACT_ATOMS: atom_id res chain seq x y z
N MET A 1 31.77 -30.36 58.36
CA MET A 1 30.56 -29.52 58.23
C MET A 1 31.05 -28.11 57.92
N SER A 2 30.88 -27.48 56.76
CA SER A 2 29.90 -27.47 55.67
C SER A 2 30.69 -27.30 54.35
N ALA A 3 30.63 -28.12 53.30
CA ALA A 3 29.51 -28.48 52.42
C ALA A 3 28.83 -27.27 51.75
N GLY A 4 29.34 -26.92 50.57
CA GLY A 4 28.62 -26.63 49.32
C GLY A 4 27.49 -25.60 49.29
N THR A 5 27.78 -24.38 48.83
CA THR A 5 26.76 -23.44 48.31
C THR A 5 27.22 -22.56 47.13
N ASP A 6 28.35 -22.83 46.48
CA ASP A 6 28.85 -22.01 45.36
C ASP A 6 28.51 -22.58 43.96
N ALA A 7 27.49 -23.44 43.89
CA ALA A 7 27.04 -24.11 42.67
C ALA A 7 25.60 -23.74 42.26
N LEU A 8 25.11 -22.56 42.64
CA LEU A 8 23.87 -22.02 42.08
C LEU A 8 24.22 -21.16 40.87
N GLY A 9 24.17 -21.82 39.70
CA GLY A 9 24.34 -21.20 38.40
C GLY A 9 23.40 -20.02 38.21
N ASP A 10 23.99 -18.91 37.79
CA ASP A 10 23.32 -17.71 37.31
C ASP A 10 22.29 -18.04 36.20
N PRO A 11 20.97 -17.82 36.43
CA PRO A 11 19.92 -18.09 35.46
C PRO A 11 19.86 -17.07 34.32
N SER A 12 20.73 -16.05 34.29
CA SER A 12 20.72 -14.98 33.29
C SER A 12 21.74 -15.14 32.15
N ARG A 13 22.41 -16.29 32.04
CA ARG A 13 23.14 -16.67 30.81
C ARG A 13 22.14 -17.03 29.70
N GLY A 14 21.61 -15.99 29.06
CA GLY A 14 20.81 -16.10 27.86
C GLY A 14 21.52 -16.94 26.81
N VAL A 15 20.85 -18.00 26.35
CA VAL A 15 21.34 -18.86 25.28
C VAL A 15 21.66 -17.99 24.06
N PRO A 16 22.87 -18.10 23.46
CA PRO A 16 23.15 -17.40 22.21
C PRO A 16 22.21 -17.96 21.14
N ILE A 17 21.29 -17.13 20.64
CA ILE A 17 20.37 -17.44 19.54
C ILE A 17 20.77 -16.85 18.16
N PRO A 18 22.06 -16.82 17.74
CA PRO A 18 22.41 -16.43 16.37
C PRO A 18 22.06 -17.53 15.35
N PHE A 19 22.09 -18.81 15.74
CA PHE A 19 21.83 -19.94 14.83
C PHE A 19 20.36 -20.03 14.40
N ALA A 20 19.41 -19.86 15.32
CA ALA A 20 17.98 -19.91 15.02
C ALA A 20 17.54 -18.79 14.05
N LYS A 21 18.05 -17.57 14.23
CA LYS A 21 17.81 -16.47 13.28
C LYS A 21 18.42 -16.75 11.90
N LYS A 22 19.65 -17.27 11.85
CA LYS A 22 20.31 -17.62 10.59
C LYS A 22 19.56 -18.74 9.85
N LEU A 23 19.10 -19.76 10.58
CA LEU A 23 18.30 -20.85 10.06
C LEU A 23 16.95 -20.37 9.51
N LEU A 24 16.24 -19.48 10.22
CA LEU A 24 14.98 -18.88 9.76
C LEU A 24 15.16 -18.08 8.47
N VAL A 25 16.22 -17.27 8.38
CA VAL A 25 16.54 -16.51 7.16
C VAL A 25 16.88 -17.45 6.01
N GLN A 26 17.63 -18.51 6.27
CA GLN A 26 18.05 -19.48 5.26
C GLN A 26 16.86 -20.31 4.75
N ILE A 27 15.97 -20.76 5.64
CA ILE A 27 14.70 -21.40 5.26
C ILE A 27 13.85 -20.45 4.41
N GLY A 28 13.69 -19.19 4.84
CA GLY A 28 12.95 -18.18 4.06
C GLY A 28 13.54 -17.97 2.66
N ALA A 29 14.87 -17.95 2.54
CA ALA A 29 15.55 -17.85 1.25
C ALA A 29 15.32 -19.09 0.37
N PHE A 30 15.42 -20.30 0.93
CA PHE A 30 15.15 -21.55 0.21
C PHE A 30 13.69 -21.65 -0.25
N VAL A 31 12.73 -21.28 0.61
CA VAL A 31 11.30 -21.24 0.25
C VAL A 31 11.06 -20.24 -0.87
N SER A 32 11.61 -19.03 -0.76
CA SER A 32 11.48 -18.00 -1.80
C SER A 32 12.07 -18.47 -3.13
N LEU A 33 13.25 -19.10 -3.11
CA LEU A 33 13.90 -19.65 -4.30
C LEU A 33 13.05 -20.77 -4.91
N THR A 34 12.50 -21.67 -4.09
CA THR A 34 11.63 -22.76 -4.54
C THR A 34 10.38 -22.22 -5.23
N ILE A 35 9.74 -21.20 -4.66
CA ILE A 35 8.57 -20.55 -5.24
C ILE A 35 8.93 -19.91 -6.60
N VAL A 36 10.07 -19.21 -6.69
CA VAL A 36 10.54 -18.61 -7.95
C VAL A 36 10.80 -19.67 -9.01
N CYS A 37 11.51 -20.74 -8.67
CA CYS A 37 11.76 -21.85 -9.60
C CYS A 37 10.47 -22.51 -10.08
N LEU A 38 9.51 -22.74 -9.16
CA LEU A 38 8.21 -23.31 -9.50
C LEU A 38 7.41 -22.37 -10.43
N ALA A 39 7.38 -21.08 -10.13
CA ALA A 39 6.71 -20.08 -10.96
C ALA A 39 7.32 -20.03 -12.37
N LEU A 40 8.65 -19.99 -12.47
CA LEU A 40 9.36 -20.04 -13.76
C LEU A 40 9.06 -21.32 -14.54
N TRP A 41 8.99 -22.46 -13.86
CA TRP A 41 8.66 -23.74 -14.48
C TRP A 41 7.22 -23.76 -15.01
N VAL A 42 6.24 -23.26 -14.24
CA VAL A 42 4.84 -23.14 -14.69
C VAL A 42 4.74 -22.20 -15.89
N VAL A 43 5.41 -21.05 -15.83
CA VAL A 43 5.46 -20.07 -16.91
C VAL A 43 6.06 -20.71 -18.17
N TYR A 44 7.20 -21.37 -18.06
CA TYR A 44 7.85 -22.06 -19.17
C TYR A 44 6.92 -23.09 -19.82
N ARG A 45 6.29 -23.96 -19.02
CA ARG A 45 5.35 -24.97 -19.51
C ARG A 45 4.14 -24.35 -20.20
N THR A 46 3.65 -23.22 -19.70
CA THR A 46 2.52 -22.50 -20.27
C THR A 46 2.92 -21.82 -21.59
N LEU A 47 4.07 -21.16 -21.64
CA LEU A 47 4.55 -20.50 -22.86
C LEU A 47 4.84 -21.47 -23.99
N GLN A 48 5.32 -22.69 -23.70
CA GLN A 48 5.52 -23.71 -24.73
C GLN A 48 4.24 -24.08 -25.50
N SER A 49 3.07 -23.85 -24.90
CA SER A 49 1.77 -24.10 -25.54
C SER A 49 1.22 -22.90 -26.33
N ILE A 50 1.91 -21.76 -26.32
CA ILE A 50 1.43 -20.50 -26.91
C ILE A 50 2.33 -20.12 -28.09
N GLN A 51 1.74 -19.97 -29.29
CA GLN A 51 2.47 -19.43 -30.44
C GLN A 51 2.47 -17.90 -30.38
N LEU A 52 3.61 -17.28 -30.71
CA LEU A 52 3.78 -15.83 -30.66
C LEU A 52 2.86 -15.09 -31.67
N SER A 53 2.52 -15.77 -32.78
CA SER A 53 1.56 -15.30 -33.79
C SER A 53 0.19 -15.07 -33.19
N ASP A 54 -0.30 -16.02 -32.40
CA ASP A 54 -1.65 -15.99 -31.82
C ASP A 54 -1.79 -14.83 -30.84
N VAL A 55 -0.73 -14.54 -30.09
CA VAL A 55 -0.66 -13.40 -29.16
C VAL A 55 -0.73 -12.07 -29.92
N LEU A 56 0.03 -11.93 -31.02
CA LEU A 56 0.04 -10.72 -31.84
C LEU A 56 -1.29 -10.49 -32.55
N GLU A 57 -1.94 -11.57 -33.01
CA GLU A 57 -3.24 -11.51 -33.66
C GLU A 57 -4.33 -11.08 -32.68
N GLN A 58 -4.35 -11.64 -31.47
CA GLN A 58 -5.24 -11.20 -30.39
C GLN A 58 -4.98 -9.76 -29.97
N PHE A 59 -3.71 -9.32 -29.92
CA PHE A 59 -3.37 -7.93 -29.63
C PHE A 59 -3.91 -6.96 -30.67
N ARG A 60 -3.91 -7.35 -31.95
CA ARG A 60 -4.50 -6.54 -33.04
C ARG A 60 -6.02 -6.57 -33.06
N ALA A 61 -6.63 -7.66 -32.59
CA ALA A 61 -8.08 -7.79 -32.48
C ALA A 61 -8.69 -7.00 -31.30
N LEU A 62 -7.87 -6.54 -30.35
CA LEU A 62 -8.32 -5.75 -29.20
C LEU A 62 -8.83 -4.37 -29.64
N PRO A 63 -10.08 -4.00 -29.32
CA PRO A 63 -10.60 -2.66 -29.62
C PRO A 63 -9.77 -1.58 -28.90
N ALA A 64 -9.43 -0.51 -29.62
CA ALA A 64 -8.71 0.63 -29.04
C ALA A 64 -9.46 1.26 -27.85
N THR A 65 -10.80 1.20 -27.87
CA THR A 65 -11.66 1.63 -26.77
C THR A 65 -11.43 0.82 -25.49
N SER A 66 -11.28 -0.50 -25.59
CA SER A 66 -10.99 -1.35 -24.44
C SER A 66 -9.63 -1.04 -23.83
N VAL A 67 -8.62 -0.79 -24.67
CA VAL A 67 -7.27 -0.40 -24.21
C VAL A 67 -7.31 0.96 -23.51
N LEU A 68 -8.01 1.94 -24.09
CA LEU A 68 -8.17 3.26 -23.48
C LEU A 68 -8.92 3.19 -22.15
N LEU A 69 -10.01 2.43 -22.06
CA LEU A 69 -10.76 2.23 -20.82
C LEU A 69 -9.91 1.54 -19.76
N ALA A 70 -9.14 0.51 -20.11
CA ALA A 70 -8.24 -0.16 -19.19
C ALA A 70 -7.17 0.81 -18.65
N PHE A 71 -6.61 1.66 -19.51
CA PHE A 71 -5.66 2.69 -19.11
C PHE A 71 -6.29 3.73 -18.17
N LEU A 72 -7.49 4.23 -18.49
CA LEU A 72 -8.22 5.19 -17.66
C LEU A 72 -8.61 4.60 -16.31
N LEU A 73 -9.06 3.35 -16.27
CA LEU A 73 -9.36 2.64 -15.02
C LEU A 73 -8.12 2.45 -14.16
N THR A 74 -6.98 2.08 -14.78
CA THR A 74 -5.70 1.93 -14.08
C THR A 74 -5.23 3.27 -13.51
N ALA A 75 -5.30 4.34 -14.31
CA ALA A 75 -4.97 5.69 -13.87
C ALA A 75 -5.89 6.15 -12.72
N GLY A 76 -7.20 5.87 -12.82
CA GLY A 76 -8.18 6.15 -11.77
C GLY A 76 -7.88 5.36 -10.48
N ALA A 77 -7.51 4.09 -10.58
CA ALA A 77 -7.12 3.28 -9.43
C ALA A 77 -5.90 3.86 -8.70
N TYR A 78 -4.85 4.24 -9.45
CA TYR A 78 -3.69 4.91 -8.85
C TYR A 78 -4.02 6.29 -8.27
N PHE A 79 -4.98 7.01 -8.87
CA PHE A 79 -5.46 8.28 -8.34
C PHE A 79 -6.18 8.10 -6.99
N VAL A 80 -7.06 7.11 -6.88
CA VAL A 80 -7.75 6.75 -5.63
C VAL A 80 -6.75 6.34 -4.56
N VAL A 81 -5.79 5.47 -4.89
CA VAL A 81 -4.74 5.03 -3.96
C VAL A 81 -3.89 6.21 -3.49
N SER A 82 -3.57 7.13 -4.40
CA SER A 82 -2.85 8.37 -4.05
C SER A 82 -3.70 9.33 -3.21
N GLY A 83 -5.02 9.32 -3.39
CA GLY A 83 -5.97 10.05 -2.55
C GLY A 83 -5.97 9.57 -1.09
N TYR A 84 -5.71 8.28 -0.84
CA TYR A 84 -5.58 7.75 0.52
C TYR A 84 -4.41 8.38 1.28
N ASP A 85 -3.28 8.65 0.61
CA ASP A 85 -2.16 9.37 1.23
C ASP A 85 -2.57 10.78 1.66
N MET A 86 -3.43 11.46 0.89
CA MET A 86 -3.93 12.79 1.25
C MET A 86 -4.85 12.74 2.47
N LEU A 87 -5.73 11.73 2.55
CA LEU A 87 -6.60 11.52 3.72
C LEU A 87 -5.77 11.20 4.98
N ALA A 88 -4.73 10.39 4.82
CA ALA A 88 -3.82 10.04 5.91
C ALA A 88 -2.98 11.25 6.38
N LEU A 89 -2.49 12.07 5.44
CA LEU A 89 -1.80 13.34 5.75
C LEU A 89 -2.70 14.34 6.48
N TYR A 90 -3.99 14.40 6.10
CA TYR A 90 -4.99 15.18 6.81
C TYR A 90 -5.19 14.67 8.24
N HIS A 91 -5.28 13.35 8.44
CA HIS A 91 -5.41 12.73 9.76
C HIS A 91 -4.20 12.99 10.67
N VAL A 92 -2.98 12.99 10.09
CA VAL A 92 -1.74 13.30 10.81
C VAL A 92 -1.57 14.81 11.06
N GLY A 93 -2.40 15.66 10.44
CA GLY A 93 -2.37 17.12 10.63
C GLY A 93 -1.22 17.81 9.88
N ARG A 94 -0.67 17.16 8.84
CA ARG A 94 0.45 17.69 8.03
C ARG A 94 -0.01 17.93 6.59
N PRO A 95 -0.52 19.13 6.26
CA PRO A 95 -0.97 19.43 4.91
C PRO A 95 0.23 19.53 3.95
N VAL A 96 0.38 18.55 3.06
CA VAL A 96 1.35 18.57 1.96
C VAL A 96 0.60 18.93 0.67
N PRO A 97 1.19 19.71 -0.27
CA PRO A 97 0.55 20.02 -1.53
C PRO A 97 0.12 18.76 -2.29
N TYR A 98 -1.11 18.77 -2.83
CA TYR A 98 -1.71 17.61 -3.50
C TYR A 98 -0.80 16.97 -4.55
N ARG A 99 -0.09 17.76 -5.34
CA ARG A 99 0.86 17.27 -6.35
C ARG A 99 1.96 16.39 -5.76
N ARG A 100 2.49 16.72 -4.58
CA ARG A 100 3.55 15.93 -3.93
C ARG A 100 2.99 14.65 -3.33
N ALA A 101 1.81 14.72 -2.71
CA ALA A 101 1.12 13.54 -2.19
C ALA A 101 0.74 12.57 -3.32
N ALA A 102 0.23 13.10 -4.44
CA ALA A 102 -0.11 12.32 -5.63
C ALA A 102 1.11 11.62 -6.25
N LEU A 103 2.23 12.34 -6.38
CA LEU A 103 3.49 11.75 -6.86
C LEU A 103 4.02 10.69 -5.90
N ALA A 104 3.99 10.95 -4.59
CA ALA A 104 4.45 10.00 -3.58
C ALA A 104 3.60 8.72 -3.58
N GLY A 105 2.28 8.84 -3.56
CA GLY A 105 1.36 7.70 -3.60
C GLY A 105 1.50 6.90 -4.88
N CYS A 106 1.56 7.57 -6.04
CA CYS A 106 1.70 6.90 -7.33
C CYS A 106 3.02 6.15 -7.46
N LEU A 107 4.15 6.79 -7.16
CA LEU A 107 5.47 6.15 -7.23
C LEU A 107 5.61 5.05 -6.19
N ALA A 108 5.18 5.30 -4.95
CA ALA A 108 5.24 4.29 -3.90
C ALA A 108 4.41 3.06 -4.24
N ASN A 109 3.24 3.25 -4.85
CA ASN A 109 2.40 2.13 -5.27
C ASN A 109 2.99 1.41 -6.49
N ALA A 110 3.41 2.14 -7.53
CA ALA A 110 3.98 1.57 -8.74
C ALA A 110 5.23 0.72 -8.45
N PHE A 111 6.18 1.25 -7.68
CA PHE A 111 7.38 0.49 -7.31
C PHE A 111 7.09 -0.54 -6.23
N GLY A 112 6.17 -0.23 -5.30
CA GLY A 112 5.79 -1.13 -4.21
C GLY A 112 5.18 -2.43 -4.70
N THR A 113 4.31 -2.38 -5.71
CA THR A 113 3.67 -3.57 -6.25
C THR A 113 4.54 -4.35 -7.24
N ASN A 114 5.48 -3.69 -7.94
CA ASN A 114 6.29 -4.33 -8.99
C ASN A 114 7.61 -4.94 -8.48
N LEU A 115 8.28 -4.32 -7.49
CA LEU A 115 9.61 -4.77 -7.05
C LEU A 115 9.56 -5.82 -5.94
N GLY A 116 8.38 -6.19 -5.45
CA GLY A 116 8.23 -6.91 -4.20
C GLY A 116 8.64 -6.03 -3.00
N PHE A 117 8.24 -6.43 -1.79
CA PHE A 117 8.54 -5.68 -0.56
C PHE A 117 7.97 -4.25 -0.54
N ALA A 118 6.68 -4.09 -0.86
CA ALA A 118 5.99 -2.81 -0.94
C ALA A 118 6.21 -1.87 0.27
N MET A 119 6.34 -2.45 1.47
CA MET A 119 6.61 -1.68 2.69
C MET A 119 8.01 -1.04 2.69
N VAL A 120 9.01 -1.70 2.10
CA VAL A 120 10.38 -1.20 2.00
C VAL A 120 10.52 -0.26 0.81
N THR A 121 10.13 -0.69 -0.39
CA THR A 121 10.30 0.08 -1.63
C THR A 121 9.35 1.27 -1.69
N GLY A 122 8.06 1.06 -1.44
CA GLY A 122 7.06 2.13 -1.37
C GLY A 122 7.23 3.03 -0.16
N GLY A 123 7.59 2.46 1.00
CA GLY A 123 7.88 3.23 2.22
C GLY A 123 9.10 4.14 2.06
N ALA A 124 10.18 3.69 1.42
CA ALA A 124 11.37 4.50 1.15
C ALA A 124 11.08 5.69 0.20
N ILE A 125 10.21 5.49 -0.80
CA ILE A 125 9.79 6.57 -1.71
C ILE A 125 9.00 7.63 -0.94
N ARG A 126 7.99 7.21 -0.17
CA ARG A 126 7.22 8.13 0.71
C ARG A 126 8.14 8.83 1.70
N TYR A 127 9.10 8.10 2.29
CA TYR A 127 10.09 8.67 3.20
C TYR A 127 10.89 9.78 2.53
N ARG A 128 11.44 9.54 1.34
CA ARG A 128 12.25 10.54 0.61
C ARG A 128 11.45 11.77 0.20
N ILE A 129 10.19 11.59 -0.23
CA ILE A 129 9.36 12.72 -0.69
C ILE A 129 8.82 13.53 0.49
N TYR A 130 8.38 12.87 1.57
CA TYR A 130 7.80 13.54 2.73
C TYR A 130 8.83 14.08 3.72
N SER A 131 10.02 13.50 3.83
CA SER A 131 11.11 14.07 4.65
C SER A 131 11.56 15.43 4.09
N ASN A 132 11.63 15.57 2.76
CA ASN A 132 11.87 16.85 2.08
C ASN A 132 10.75 17.87 2.31
N ALA A 133 9.57 17.43 2.77
CA ALA A 133 8.45 18.29 3.16
C ALA A 133 8.40 18.55 4.68
N GLY A 134 9.38 18.06 5.45
CA GLY A 134 9.52 18.30 6.89
C GLY A 134 8.72 17.34 7.79
N LEU A 135 8.25 16.20 7.26
CA LEU A 135 7.59 15.17 8.09
C LEU A 135 8.64 14.30 8.79
N SER A 136 8.36 13.95 10.04
CA SER A 136 9.16 12.98 10.80
C SER A 136 8.96 11.56 10.30
N ALA A 137 9.94 10.67 10.57
CA ALA A 137 9.86 9.26 10.20
C ALA A 137 8.61 8.56 10.76
N LEU A 138 8.19 8.92 11.99
CA LEU A 138 7.03 8.34 12.65
C LEU A 138 5.71 8.80 12.00
N GLU A 139 5.61 10.08 11.62
CA GLU A 139 4.46 10.61 10.88
C GLU A 139 4.34 9.92 9.51
N ILE A 140 5.46 9.73 8.81
CA ILE A 140 5.51 9.05 7.50
C ILE A 140 5.10 7.56 7.62
N ALA A 141 5.56 6.88 8.67
CA ALA A 141 5.16 5.51 8.96
C ALA A 141 3.66 5.43 9.24
N GLY A 142 3.11 6.37 10.01
CA GLY A 142 1.67 6.49 10.26
C GLY A 142 0.86 6.66 8.97
N VAL A 143 1.28 7.59 8.10
CA VAL A 143 0.65 7.80 6.78
C VAL A 143 0.72 6.53 5.94
N THR A 144 1.90 5.91 5.85
CA THR A 144 2.14 4.71 5.05
C THR A 144 1.27 3.53 5.50
N THR A 145 1.18 3.30 6.82
CA THR A 145 0.36 2.23 7.38
C THR A 145 -1.13 2.50 7.19
N MET A 146 -1.59 3.74 7.41
CA MET A 146 -3.00 4.10 7.22
C MET A 146 -3.41 3.94 5.75
N SER A 147 -2.59 4.42 4.81
CA SER A 147 -2.82 4.22 3.38
C SER A 147 -2.83 2.74 2.99
N ALA A 148 -1.90 1.94 3.52
CA ALA A 148 -1.85 0.50 3.25
C ALA A 148 -3.10 -0.22 3.76
N VAL A 149 -3.53 0.06 5.00
CA VAL A 149 -4.75 -0.52 5.59
C VAL A 149 -5.98 -0.13 4.75
N THR A 150 -6.11 1.15 4.39
CA THR A 150 -7.24 1.64 3.58
C THR A 150 -7.26 0.99 2.20
N ALA A 151 -6.12 0.85 1.54
CA ALA A 151 -6.00 0.18 0.25
C ALA A 151 -6.35 -1.31 0.34
N SER A 152 -5.84 -2.02 1.35
CA SER A 152 -6.15 -3.43 1.59
C SER A 152 -7.63 -3.66 1.88
N LEU A 153 -8.28 -2.76 2.63
CA LEU A 153 -9.72 -2.82 2.86
C LEU A 153 -10.51 -2.62 1.56
N GLY A 154 -10.10 -1.69 0.70
CA GLY A 154 -10.73 -1.49 -0.62
C GLY A 154 -10.63 -2.74 -1.50
N ILE A 155 -9.44 -3.34 -1.59
CA ILE A 155 -9.22 -4.59 -2.34
C ILE A 155 -10.05 -5.74 -1.72
N GLY A 156 -10.04 -5.85 -0.39
CA GLY A 156 -10.83 -6.86 0.33
C GLY A 156 -12.32 -6.70 0.10
N PHE A 157 -12.84 -5.47 0.08
CA PHE A 157 -14.24 -5.18 -0.22
C PHE A 157 -14.62 -5.59 -1.65
N LEU A 158 -13.78 -5.28 -2.64
CA LEU A 158 -14.00 -5.73 -4.02
C LEU A 158 -13.94 -7.25 -4.15
N LEU A 159 -13.04 -7.91 -3.42
CA LEU A 159 -12.98 -9.38 -3.35
C LEU A 159 -14.26 -9.96 -2.75
N ILE A 160 -14.75 -9.41 -1.64
CA ILE A 160 -16.02 -9.81 -1.03
C ILE A 160 -17.18 -9.65 -2.01
N LEU A 161 -17.26 -8.50 -2.69
CA LEU A 161 -18.32 -8.23 -3.66
C LEU A 161 -18.26 -9.23 -4.82
N SER A 162 -17.06 -9.52 -5.31
CA SER A 162 -16.83 -10.54 -6.34
C SER A 162 -17.26 -11.94 -5.88
N LEU A 163 -16.96 -12.32 -4.64
CA LEU A 163 -17.34 -13.63 -4.08
C LEU A 163 -18.85 -13.76 -3.83
N LEU A 164 -19.53 -12.68 -3.47
CA LEU A 164 -20.97 -12.67 -3.20
C LEU A 164 -21.80 -12.62 -4.49
N PHE A 165 -21.45 -11.72 -5.41
CA PHE A 165 -22.24 -11.42 -6.61
C PHE A 165 -21.69 -12.04 -7.89
N GLY A 166 -20.39 -12.32 -7.97
CA GLY A 166 -19.74 -12.91 -9.15
C GLY A 166 -19.70 -14.45 -9.17
N ALA A 167 -20.21 -15.10 -8.13
CA ALA A 167 -20.08 -16.53 -7.89
C ALA A 167 -20.62 -17.44 -9.01
N ASP A 168 -21.60 -16.96 -9.79
CA ASP A 168 -22.33 -17.76 -10.79
C ASP A 168 -21.75 -17.73 -12.21
N GLN A 169 -21.01 -16.68 -12.63
CA GLN A 169 -20.65 -16.54 -14.06
C GLN A 169 -19.17 -16.25 -14.34
N ALA A 170 -18.48 -15.48 -13.50
CA ALA A 170 -17.09 -15.06 -13.77
C ALA A 170 -16.03 -15.78 -12.92
N THR A 171 -16.37 -16.24 -11.71
CA THR A 171 -15.40 -16.87 -10.79
C THR A 171 -15.35 -18.39 -10.88
N ALA A 172 -16.27 -19.04 -11.61
CA ALA A 172 -16.35 -20.50 -11.71
C ALA A 172 -15.14 -21.12 -12.45
N SER A 173 -14.53 -20.38 -13.38
CA SER A 173 -13.35 -20.79 -14.13
C SER A 173 -12.02 -20.57 -13.40
N VAL A 174 -11.97 -19.63 -12.45
CA VAL A 174 -10.73 -19.25 -11.74
C VAL A 174 -10.64 -19.90 -10.36
N ILE A 175 -11.78 -20.06 -9.68
CA ILE A 175 -11.87 -20.69 -8.36
C ILE A 175 -12.87 -21.84 -8.46
N HIS A 176 -12.35 -23.07 -8.56
CA HIS A 176 -13.13 -24.31 -8.60
C HIS A 176 -13.80 -24.67 -7.26
N LEU A 177 -14.24 -23.68 -6.49
CA LEU A 177 -15.04 -23.89 -5.28
C LEU A 177 -16.53 -23.89 -5.63
N PRO A 178 -17.35 -24.68 -4.91
CA PRO A 178 -18.80 -24.60 -5.05
C PRO A 178 -19.31 -23.17 -4.75
N PRO A 179 -20.36 -22.68 -5.44
CA PRO A 179 -20.94 -21.35 -5.22
C PRO A 179 -21.30 -21.05 -3.76
N ALA A 180 -21.76 -22.07 -3.02
CA ALA A 180 -22.09 -21.94 -1.60
C ALA A 180 -20.88 -21.55 -0.74
N TRP A 181 -19.73 -22.21 -0.96
CA TRP A 181 -18.49 -21.91 -0.23
C TRP A 181 -17.94 -20.52 -0.56
N LYS A 182 -18.01 -20.09 -1.83
CA LYS A 182 -17.65 -18.72 -2.24
C LYS A 182 -18.48 -17.67 -1.49
N ARG A 183 -19.81 -17.86 -1.43
CA ARG A 183 -20.72 -16.96 -0.71
C ARG A 183 -20.46 -16.96 0.80
N MET A 184 -20.19 -18.13 1.39
CA MET A 184 -19.87 -18.27 2.82
C MET A 184 -18.57 -17.56 3.18
N LEU A 185 -17.52 -17.72 2.36
CA LEU A 185 -16.24 -17.03 2.54
C LEU A 185 -16.42 -15.51 2.40
N GLY A 186 -17.15 -15.07 1.37
CA GLY A 186 -17.48 -13.66 1.17
C GLY A 186 -18.23 -13.06 2.37
N GLY A 187 -19.21 -13.78 2.91
CA GLY A 187 -19.95 -13.39 4.11
C GLY A 187 -19.08 -13.30 5.37
N LEU A 188 -18.19 -14.28 5.58
CA LEU A 188 -17.25 -14.27 6.72
C LEU A 188 -16.28 -13.08 6.65
N LEU A 189 -15.70 -12.84 5.47
CA LEU A 189 -14.82 -11.70 5.22
C LEU A 189 -15.57 -10.36 5.38
N LEU A 190 -16.82 -10.28 4.93
CA LEU A 190 -17.66 -9.10 5.13
C LEU A 190 -17.90 -8.84 6.62
N ALA A 191 -18.27 -9.88 7.38
CA ALA A 191 -18.47 -9.78 8.81
C ALA A 191 -17.20 -9.30 9.52
N PHE A 192 -16.02 -9.83 9.13
CA PHE A 192 -14.74 -9.38 9.67
C PHE A 192 -14.47 -7.89 9.39
N VAL A 193 -14.71 -7.42 8.17
CA VAL A 193 -14.55 -6.01 7.80
C VAL A 193 -15.53 -5.12 8.58
N VAL A 194 -16.79 -5.51 8.70
CA VAL A 194 -17.81 -4.77 9.46
C VAL A 194 -17.43 -4.69 10.94
N VAL A 195 -16.99 -5.80 11.55
CA VAL A 195 -16.51 -5.84 12.93
C VAL A 195 -15.28 -4.95 13.10
N TYR A 196 -14.34 -4.98 12.17
CA TYR A 196 -13.15 -4.12 12.21
C TYR A 196 -13.51 -2.63 12.12
N LEU A 197 -14.36 -2.24 11.18
CA LEU A 197 -14.78 -0.86 10.98
C LEU A 197 -15.60 -0.33 12.17
N THR A 198 -16.53 -1.14 12.69
CA THR A 198 -17.29 -0.78 13.88
C THR A 198 -16.38 -0.65 15.10
N ALA A 199 -15.46 -1.59 15.32
CA ALA A 199 -14.47 -1.49 16.39
C ALA A 199 -13.56 -0.26 16.25
N ALA A 200 -13.16 0.11 15.03
CA ALA A 200 -12.36 1.30 14.75
C ALA A 200 -13.12 2.61 15.01
N VAL A 201 -14.44 2.63 14.76
CA VAL A 201 -15.32 3.78 15.09
C VAL A 201 -15.51 3.90 16.61
N PHE A 202 -15.68 2.78 17.32
CA PHE A 202 -15.90 2.78 18.77
C PHE A 202 -14.61 2.90 19.59
N ARG A 203 -13.45 2.60 19.01
CA ARG A 203 -12.13 2.85 19.60
C ARG A 203 -11.30 3.70 18.63
N PRO A 204 -11.51 5.02 18.59
CA PRO A 204 -10.61 5.88 17.84
C PRO A 204 -9.20 5.60 18.34
N LEU A 205 -8.33 5.10 17.46
CA LEU A 205 -6.93 4.90 17.74
C LEU A 205 -6.37 6.27 18.12
N SER A 206 -6.28 6.54 19.42
CA SER A 206 -5.61 7.75 19.90
C SER A 206 -4.14 7.55 19.61
N ILE A 207 -3.70 7.98 18.43
CA ILE A 207 -2.29 8.18 18.16
C ILE A 207 -1.87 9.25 19.15
N ARG A 208 -1.23 8.81 20.23
CA ARG A 208 -0.70 9.68 21.28
C ARG A 208 0.22 10.66 20.57
N ARG A 209 -0.25 11.89 20.37
CA ARG A 209 0.56 12.99 19.84
C ARG A 209 1.79 13.08 20.73
N SER A 210 2.95 12.68 20.21
CA SER A 210 4.21 13.09 20.81
C SER A 210 4.35 14.57 20.47
N ALA A 211 3.73 15.39 21.31
CA ALA A 211 3.96 16.82 21.34
C ALA A 211 5.40 17.03 21.84
N ASP A 212 6.38 16.95 20.94
CA ASP A 212 7.64 17.64 21.15
C ASP A 212 8.41 17.79 19.83
N HIS A 213 8.28 18.93 19.18
CA HIS A 213 9.41 19.72 18.70
C HIS A 213 8.89 21.02 18.08
N GLY A 214 9.28 22.12 18.70
CA GLY A 214 8.92 23.47 18.31
C GLY A 214 9.30 23.76 16.85
N THR A 215 8.29 23.96 16.02
CA THR A 215 8.45 24.78 14.82
C THR A 215 7.25 25.72 14.81
N ARG A 216 7.48 26.96 15.23
CA ARG A 216 6.51 28.04 15.11
C ARG A 216 6.16 28.16 13.62
N VAL A 217 4.97 27.67 13.25
CA VAL A 217 4.40 27.92 11.93
C VAL A 217 3.92 29.36 11.94
N ASP A 218 4.65 30.22 11.26
CA ASP A 218 4.21 31.58 10.98
C ASP A 218 3.01 31.54 10.02
N LEU A 219 1.82 31.72 10.61
CA LEU A 219 0.52 31.71 9.95
C LEU A 219 0.37 32.79 8.86
N ARG A 220 1.33 33.72 8.72
CA ARG A 220 1.29 34.76 7.68
C ARG A 220 1.65 34.28 6.27
N ARG A 221 2.25 33.09 6.10
CA ARG A 221 2.59 32.55 4.76
C ARG A 221 1.46 31.77 4.06
N ILE A 222 0.35 31.49 4.73
CA ILE A 222 -0.77 30.75 4.13
C ILE A 222 -1.71 31.70 3.33
N GLY A 223 -1.67 33.00 3.59
CA GLY A 223 -2.47 34.00 2.87
C GLY A 223 -1.96 34.39 1.48
N SER A 224 -0.67 34.21 1.18
CA SER A 224 -0.07 34.72 -0.08
C SER A 224 -0.12 33.76 -1.26
N VAL A 225 -0.40 32.47 -1.05
CA VAL A 225 -0.42 31.46 -2.14
C VAL A 225 -1.79 31.36 -2.83
N VAL A 226 -2.85 31.91 -2.21
CA VAL A 226 -4.22 31.89 -2.77
C VAL A 226 -4.58 33.20 -3.50
N LEU A 227 -3.91 34.31 -3.22
CA LEU A 227 -4.25 35.62 -3.81
C LEU A 227 -3.46 35.99 -5.07
N ASP A 228 -2.35 35.31 -5.39
CA ASP A 228 -1.56 35.58 -6.60
C ASP A 228 -1.97 34.69 -7.78
N ARG A 229 -3.27 34.69 -8.09
CA ARG A 229 -3.81 34.28 -9.38
C ARG A 229 -4.76 35.37 -9.87
N ARG A 230 -4.20 36.52 -10.24
CA ARG A 230 -4.91 37.43 -11.14
C ARG A 230 -4.37 37.27 -12.56
N PRO A 231 -5.23 36.93 -13.54
CA PRO A 231 -4.84 36.90 -14.94
C PRO A 231 -4.57 38.34 -15.41
N GLY A 232 -3.44 38.54 -16.06
CA GLY A 232 -3.05 39.82 -16.65
C GLY A 232 -4.04 40.28 -17.71
N ALA A 233 -4.99 41.13 -17.31
CA ALA A 233 -5.78 41.95 -18.20
C ALA A 233 -5.05 43.28 -18.40
N GLY A 234 -4.77 43.61 -19.65
CA GLY A 234 -3.99 44.77 -20.04
C GLY A 234 -4.70 46.12 -19.85
N ARG A 235 -3.90 47.18 -19.80
CA ARG A 235 -4.13 48.47 -20.46
C ARG A 235 -2.94 49.42 -20.20
N ALA A 236 -2.24 49.80 -21.26
CA ALA A 236 -1.86 51.21 -21.48
C ALA A 236 -3.16 52.01 -21.77
N PRO A 237 -3.25 53.36 -21.70
CA PRO A 237 -2.20 54.36 -21.98
C PRO A 237 -2.23 55.66 -21.12
N GLY A 238 -1.25 56.54 -21.35
CA GLY A 238 -1.49 57.99 -21.51
C GLY A 238 -1.03 58.96 -20.42
N HIS A 239 -0.20 59.92 -20.86
CA HIS A 239 -0.02 61.32 -20.40
C HIS A 239 0.42 61.56 -18.94
N THR A 240 1.49 62.30 -18.64
CA THR A 240 2.00 63.54 -19.25
C THR A 240 3.51 63.63 -19.20
#